data_AF-A0A534Z2T6-F1
#
_entry.id   AF-A0A534Z2T6-F1
#
_cell.length_a   1.000
_cell.length_b   1.000
_cell.length_c   1.000
_cell.angle_alpha   90.00
_cell.angle_beta   90.00
_cell.angle_gamma   90.00
#
_symmetry.space_group_name_H-M   'P 1'
#
loop_
_entity.id
_entity.type
_entity.pdbx_description
1 polymer ?
#
loop_
_entity_poly.entity_id
_entity_poly.type
_entity_poly.pdbx_seq_one_letter_code
_entity_poly.pdbx_strand_id
1 'polypeptide(L)'
;MIGYPDMELVSTSYVERQNVTIRMQVRRLTRLTNAFSKKAENLKATMDLHFTHYNFVRFHRSIRCTPAIEAGVASSPLTVKDLVDMAA
;
A
#
# COMPACT_ATOMS: atom_id res chain seq x y z
N MET A 1 -19.91 8.38 -2.62
CA MET A 1 -19.32 9.70 -2.91
C MET A 1 -18.11 9.86 -2.00
N ILE A 2 -16.90 9.90 -2.57
CA ILE A 2 -15.66 10.17 -1.82
C ILE A 2 -15.65 11.68 -1.53
N GLY A 3 -15.39 12.10 -0.29
CA GLY A 3 -15.21 13.52 0.04
C GLY A 3 -16.23 14.19 0.98
N TYR A 4 -17.11 13.43 1.65
CA TYR A 4 -17.91 13.95 2.78
C TYR A 4 -17.44 13.29 4.09
N PRO A 5 -16.31 13.73 4.67
CA PRO A 5 -15.76 13.12 5.88
C PRO A 5 -16.64 13.42 7.09
N ASP A 6 -16.80 12.44 7.96
CA ASP A 6 -17.35 12.67 9.30
C ASP A 6 -16.33 13.44 10.14
N MET A 7 -16.63 14.71 10.41
CA MET A 7 -15.72 15.64 11.08
C MET A 7 -15.36 15.22 12.51
N GLU A 8 -16.20 14.41 13.17
CA GLU A 8 -15.90 13.88 14.51
C GLU A 8 -14.79 12.81 14.48
N LEU A 9 -14.62 12.13 13.34
CA LEU A 9 -13.64 11.07 13.15
C LEU A 9 -12.37 11.53 12.43
N VAL A 10 -12.33 12.78 11.98
CA VAL A 10 -11.16 13.34 11.27
C VAL A 10 -9.94 13.35 12.19
N SER A 11 -8.89 12.63 11.78
CA SER A 11 -7.60 12.67 12.43
C SER A 11 -6.48 12.33 11.44
N THR A 12 -5.24 12.72 11.78
CA THR A 12 -4.05 12.38 10.98
C THR A 12 -3.56 10.95 11.20
N SER A 13 -4.11 10.25 12.20
CA SER A 13 -3.65 8.94 12.66
C SER A 13 -3.57 7.89 11.55
N TYR A 14 -4.52 7.90 10.61
CA TYR A 14 -4.56 7.00 9.46
C TYR A 14 -3.38 7.21 8.51
N VAL A 15 -3.10 8.47 8.16
CA VAL A 15 -1.98 8.86 7.28
C VAL A 15 -0.65 8.60 7.98
N GLU A 16 -0.56 8.89 9.27
CA GLU A 16 0.64 8.61 10.06
C GLU A 16 0.94 7.10 10.13
N ARG A 17 -0.08 6.27 10.38
CA ARG A 17 0.05 4.81 10.37
C ARG A 17 0.48 4.29 9.00
N GLN A 18 -0.07 4.84 7.93
CA GLN A 18 0.33 4.49 6.57
C GLN A 18 1.81 4.87 6.34
N ASN A 19 2.21 6.08 6.71
CA ASN A 19 3.60 6.55 6.58
C ASN A 19 4.60 5.70 7.36
N VAL A 20 4.23 5.22 8.56
CA VAL A 20 5.07 4.27 9.31
C VAL A 20 5.17 2.94 8.57
N THR A 21 4.04 2.41 8.08
CA THR A 21 4.01 1.14 7.35
C THR A 21 4.88 1.17 6.11
N ILE A 22 4.75 2.21 5.28
CA ILE A 22 5.53 2.37 4.06
C ILE A 22 7.02 2.49 4.41
N ARG A 23 7.41 3.29 5.41
CA ARG A 23 8.82 3.42 5.81
C ARG A 23 9.44 2.12 6.34
N MET A 24 8.65 1.28 7.02
CA MET A 24 9.12 -0.01 7.53
C MET A 24 9.23 -1.08 6.44
N GLN A 25 8.35 -1.05 5.44
CA GLN A 25 8.32 -2.06 4.37
C GLN A 25 9.15 -1.67 3.14
N VAL A 26 9.35 -0.37 2.89
CA VAL A 26 10.06 0.15 1.73
C VAL A 26 11.40 0.73 2.17
N ARG A 27 12.45 -0.09 2.09
CA ARG A 27 13.81 0.31 2.49
C ARG A 27 14.32 1.54 1.72
N ARG A 28 13.85 1.78 0.49
CA ARG A 28 14.19 2.96 -0.33
C ARG A 28 13.85 4.31 0.33
N LEU A 29 12.95 4.33 1.31
CA LEU A 29 12.58 5.52 2.07
C LEU A 29 13.33 5.65 3.40
N THR A 30 14.21 4.71 3.71
CA THR A 30 15.05 4.76 4.92
C THR A 30 16.35 5.52 4.65
N ARG A 31 16.84 6.25 5.66
CA ARG A 31 18.10 6.99 5.58
C ARG A 31 19.28 6.03 5.77
N LEU A 32 20.44 6.38 5.21
CA LEU A 32 21.71 5.63 5.36
C LEU A 32 21.57 4.14 4.99
N THR A 33 21.00 3.86 3.82
CA THR A 33 20.84 2.50 3.30
C THR A 33 21.38 2.39 1.87
N ASN A 34 21.89 1.21 1.52
CA ASN A 34 22.34 0.90 0.16
C ASN A 34 21.16 0.62 -0.79
N ALA A 35 19.94 0.47 -0.27
CA ALA A 35 18.75 0.16 -1.04
C ALA A 35 18.07 1.41 -1.64
N PHE A 36 18.81 2.47 -1.98
CA PHE A 36 18.24 3.70 -2.52
C PHE A 36 17.93 3.59 -4.03
N SER A 37 17.01 4.42 -4.51
CA SER A 37 16.74 4.54 -5.94
C SER A 37 17.59 5.66 -6.56
N LYS A 38 18.36 5.34 -7.60
CA LYS A 38 19.10 6.33 -8.40
C LYS A 38 18.21 7.12 -9.37
N LYS A 39 17.09 6.51 -9.77
CA LYS A 39 16.12 7.01 -10.75
C LYS A 39 14.76 7.15 -10.09
N ALA A 40 14.03 8.22 -10.38
CA ALA A 40 12.71 8.46 -9.81
C ALA A 40 11.70 7.37 -10.24
N GLU A 41 11.84 6.87 -11.46
CA GLU A 41 11.03 5.79 -12.03
C GLU A 41 11.13 4.51 -11.20
N ASN A 42 12.33 4.18 -10.70
CA ASN A 42 12.52 3.01 -9.85
C ASN A 42 11.90 3.17 -8.46
N LEU A 43 11.89 4.41 -7.93
CA LEU A 43 11.17 4.70 -6.69
C LEU A 43 9.66 4.55 -6.92
N LYS A 44 9.13 5.14 -8.01
CA LYS A 44 7.72 5.00 -8.40
C LYS A 44 7.32 3.53 -8.53
N ALA A 45 8.06 2.73 -9.31
CA ALA A 45 7.78 1.31 -9.48
C ALA A 45 7.78 0.53 -8.16
N THR A 46 8.63 0.90 -7.20
CA THR A 46 8.63 0.24 -5.88
C THR A 46 7.44 0.66 -5.03
N MET A 47 7.02 1.93 -5.11
CA MET A 47 5.80 2.39 -4.43
C MET A 47 4.57 1.72 -5.02
N ASP A 48 4.47 1.64 -6.35
CA ASP A 48 3.40 0.95 -7.06
C ASP A 48 3.34 -0.53 -6.62
N LEU A 49 4.48 -1.22 -6.62
CA LEU A 49 4.57 -2.60 -6.15
C LEU A 49 4.11 -2.75 -4.68
N HIS A 50 4.54 -1.85 -3.80
CA HIS A 50 4.18 -1.86 -2.39
C HIS A 50 2.67 -1.67 -2.20
N PHE A 51 2.08 -0.67 -2.85
CA PHE A 51 0.65 -0.38 -2.72
C PHE A 51 -0.21 -1.49 -3.33
N THR A 52 0.17 -2.04 -4.48
CA THR A 52 -0.58 -3.16 -5.08
C THR A 52 -0.52 -4.38 -4.18
N HIS A 53 0.66 -4.74 -3.66
CA HIS A 53 0.78 -5.86 -2.73
C HIS A 53 -0.02 -5.63 -1.43
N TYR A 54 0.09 -4.45 -0.81
CA TYR A 54 -0.58 -4.14 0.44
C TYR A 54 -2.11 -4.16 0.32
N ASN A 55 -2.66 -3.59 -0.77
CA ASN A 55 -4.10 -3.45 -0.92
C ASN A 55 -4.79 -4.69 -1.51
N PHE A 56 -4.13 -5.41 -2.42
CA PHE A 56 -4.80 -6.47 -3.19
C PHE A 56 -4.36 -7.89 -2.82
N VAL A 57 -3.14 -8.08 -2.29
CA VAL A 57 -2.58 -9.42 -1.99
C VAL A 57 -2.56 -9.70 -0.50
N ARG A 58 -2.15 -8.72 0.31
CA ARG A 58 -1.91 -8.93 1.74
C ARG A 58 -3.22 -9.05 2.52
N PHE A 59 -3.39 -10.17 3.21
CA PHE A 59 -4.48 -10.36 4.17
C PHE A 59 -4.29 -9.48 5.41
N HIS A 60 -5.34 -8.72 5.77
CA HIS A 60 -5.32 -7.84 6.93
C HIS A 60 -6.14 -8.43 8.08
N ARG A 61 -5.47 -8.83 9.17
CA ARG A 61 -6.08 -9.60 10.27
C ARG A 61 -7.31 -8.93 10.90
N SER A 62 -7.31 -7.61 11.08
CA SER A 62 -8.41 -6.91 11.76
C SER A 62 -9.70 -6.87 10.93
N ILE A 63 -9.60 -6.60 9.63
CA ILE A 63 -10.74 -6.54 8.68
C ILE A 63 -11.05 -7.91 8.06
N ARG A 64 -10.18 -8.90 8.29
CA ARG A 64 -10.33 -10.31 7.84
C ARG A 64 -10.44 -10.49 6.32
N CYS A 65 -9.99 -9.51 5.55
CA CYS A 65 -9.93 -9.52 4.09
C CYS A 65 -8.75 -8.65 3.61
N THR A 66 -8.62 -8.40 2.30
CA THR A 66 -7.66 -7.42 1.79
C THR A 66 -8.29 -6.02 1.82
N PRO A 67 -7.49 -4.94 1.99
CA PRO A 67 -8.02 -3.58 1.98
C PRO A 67 -8.85 -3.23 0.73
N ALA A 68 -8.49 -3.75 -0.45
CA ALA A 68 -9.24 -3.53 -1.67
C ALA A 68 -10.63 -4.20 -1.67
N ILE A 69 -10.78 -5.33 -0.98
CA ILE A 69 -12.08 -6.00 -0.82
C ILE A 69 -12.97 -5.19 0.13
N GLU A 70 -12.43 -4.77 1.28
CA GLU A 70 -13.16 -3.95 2.25
C GLU A 70 -13.64 -2.62 1.62
N ALA A 71 -12.82 -2.03 0.75
CA ALA A 71 -13.15 -0.82 0.01
C ALA A 71 -14.12 -1.06 -1.16
N GLY A 72 -14.51 -2.31 -1.46
CA GLY A 72 -15.39 -2.65 -2.59
C GLY A 72 -14.73 -2.49 -3.97
N VAL A 73 -13.40 -2.39 -4.03
CA VAL A 73 -12.62 -2.21 -5.28
C VAL A 73 -12.35 -3.56 -5.95
N ALA A 74 -12.24 -4.65 -5.17
CA ALA A 74 -11.98 -5.99 -5.66
C ALA A 74 -12.98 -7.01 -5.09
N SER A 75 -13.36 -8.01 -5.89
CA SER A 75 -14.24 -9.11 -5.47
C SER A 75 -13.48 -10.29 -4.86
N SER A 76 -12.18 -10.41 -5.14
CA SER A 76 -11.32 -11.51 -4.67
C SER A 76 -9.89 -11.01 -4.46
N PRO A 77 -9.12 -11.64 -3.55
CA PRO A 77 -7.73 -11.27 -3.34
C PRO A 77 -6.88 -11.67 -4.55
N LEU A 78 -5.87 -10.86 -4.87
CA LEU A 78 -4.86 -11.22 -5.85
C LEU A 78 -3.80 -12.12 -5.22
N THR A 79 -3.21 -12.99 -6.03
CA THR A 79 -2.02 -13.76 -5.65
C THR A 79 -0.75 -13.00 -6.02
N VAL A 80 0.39 -13.44 -5.48
CA VAL A 80 1.70 -12.91 -5.90
C VAL A 80 1.97 -13.22 -7.37
N LYS A 81 1.44 -14.33 -7.90
CA LYS A 81 1.55 -14.67 -9.31
C LYS A 81 0.84 -13.62 -10.17
N ASP A 82 -0.40 -13.28 -9.85
CA ASP A 82 -1.17 -12.27 -10.58
C ASP A 82 -0.44 -10.92 -10.56
N LEU A 83 0.18 -10.56 -9.43
CA LEU A 83 0.97 -9.35 -9.31
C LEU A 83 2.18 -9.32 -10.25
N VAL A 84 2.87 -10.46 -10.43
CA VAL A 84 4.01 -10.58 -11.35
C VAL A 84 3.52 -10.57 -12.80
N ASP A 85 2.43 -11.27 -13.09
CA ASP A 85 1.84 -11.32 -14.43
C ASP A 85 1.35 -9.94 -14.90
N MET A 86 0.89 -9.07 -13.98
CA MET A 86 0.54 -7.67 -14.29
C MET A 86 1.74 -6.75 -14.56
N ALA A 87 2.93 -7.13 -14.12
CA ALA A 87 4.15 -6.35 -14.29
C ALA A 87 4.96 -6.73 -15.54
N ALA A 88 4.59 -7.85 -16.18
CA ALA A 88 5.19 -8.36 -17.41
C ALA A 88 4.62 -7.64 -18.65
#